data_AF-A0A972EGI8-F1
#
_entry.id   AF-A0A972EGI8-F1
#
_cell.length_a   1.000
_cell.length_b   1.000
_cell.length_c   1.000
_cell.angle_alpha   90.00
_cell.angle_beta   90.00
_cell.angle_gamma   90.00
#
_symmetry.space_group_name_H-M   'P 1'
#
loop_
_entity.id
_entity.type
_entity.pdbx_description
1 polymer ?
#
loop_
_entity_poly.entity_id
_entity_poly.type
_entity_poly.pdbx_seq_one_letter_code
_entity_poly.pdbx_strand_id
1 'polypeptide(L)'
;MDRPTILPYQRDYIELKDIQPTGRSRVKLLQKINTKTVLLHLVAFLLGRASILQGLTPFGIAFFTALSQKDRKFGLVSVTTFLGIATVQGLTSSIPYGFAIVIIYCLFQYVLNLRNIKIFKTSLIGAAAYLFTTALFLSFSGFYLYDWIIVGFESVVVFVTVYISHYAIPVALQNADRKILSAEEIICIAIITALTLSGINEIYIWGLSLRNILGILITVLFAYNGRAGIGASVGITLGLITSMSTNSTPVIIGLFGFSGLLAGVFKDMGKVGSAFGFLAGNAILTFYINGYYEIFIQFTECIAAFALFLTLPKTLISRMERFCNTRTAILNSSKTHSDRIRHLMYQKLKEYAITFGELSATFEKTSEKHEFYDKENLARLIEKAANKVCYGCGMKRSCWDKNFTVTYQGIFDMFIHIEEKGILGHNDLPQAIKRRCIRPKVMMESVANIHEFNHLETIWRQRLIESRELVGDQLKGISEILGELAMDVNEKLEFDIDLEDAIYVALDKAGLSVKDIMVSNSAKGNLEVVINKKLHFNEDMCREKFISIISEAVGTRLISKAYNRDVVEDEEECTLTLVEAEKYAALTHSAVATKE
;
A
#
# COMPACT_ATOMS: atom_id res chain seq x y z
N MET A 1 4.92 20.28 70.14
CA MET A 1 5.42 19.95 68.80
C MET A 1 4.22 19.80 67.91
N ASP A 2 3.81 20.90 67.30
CA ASP A 2 2.55 21.05 66.61
C ASP A 2 2.59 20.42 65.23
N ARG A 3 1.54 19.65 64.91
CA ARG A 3 1.33 19.03 63.60
C ARG A 3 0.98 20.13 62.58
N PRO A 4 1.62 20.17 61.40
CA PRO A 4 1.24 21.13 60.37
C PRO A 4 -0.14 20.79 59.80
N THR A 5 -1.05 21.76 59.87
CA THR A 5 -2.38 21.74 59.28
C THR A 5 -2.27 21.83 57.75
N ILE A 6 -2.76 20.79 57.06
CA ILE A 6 -2.90 20.77 55.61
C ILE A 6 -4.22 21.51 55.28
N LEU A 7 -4.13 22.66 54.61
CA LEU A 7 -5.31 23.36 54.09
C LEU A 7 -5.75 22.70 52.76
N PRO A 8 -7.04 22.42 52.57
CA PRO A 8 -7.54 21.88 51.31
C PRO A 8 -7.51 22.96 50.22
N TYR A 9 -6.91 22.62 49.08
CA TYR A 9 -6.89 23.46 47.89
C TYR A 9 -8.30 23.52 47.26
N GLN A 10 -8.95 24.68 47.33
CA GLN A 10 -10.26 24.94 46.75
C GLN A 10 -10.09 25.68 45.41
N ARG A 11 -10.55 25.07 44.31
CA ARG A 11 -10.57 25.72 42.98
C ARG A 11 -11.77 26.65 42.89
N ASP A 12 -11.54 27.95 42.93
CA ASP A 12 -12.55 28.94 42.57
C ASP A 12 -12.62 29.09 41.04
N TYR A 13 -13.76 28.74 40.47
CA TYR A 13 -14.08 29.05 39.07
C TYR A 13 -14.58 30.48 39.01
N ILE A 14 -13.73 31.40 38.52
CA ILE A 14 -14.18 32.74 38.17
C ILE A 14 -14.96 32.63 36.87
N GLU A 15 -16.28 32.72 36.93
CA GLU A 15 -17.13 32.94 35.75
C GLU A 15 -16.78 34.31 35.16
N LEU A 16 -16.12 34.30 33.99
CA LEU A 16 -15.89 35.49 33.17
C LEU A 16 -17.24 35.97 32.59
N LYS A 17 -18.02 36.70 33.40
CA LYS A 17 -19.13 37.52 32.91
C LYS A 17 -18.58 38.77 32.23
N ASP A 18 -18.95 38.92 30.96
CA ASP A 18 -19.04 40.17 30.20
C ASP A 18 -17.80 41.08 30.15
N ILE A 19 -16.80 40.66 29.38
CA ILE A 19 -15.95 41.61 28.66
C ILE A 19 -16.65 41.97 27.35
N GLN A 20 -17.46 43.03 27.37
CA GLN A 20 -17.94 43.66 26.13
C GLN A 20 -16.73 44.26 25.37
N PRO A 21 -16.47 43.88 24.10
CA PRO A 21 -15.50 44.61 23.30
C PRO A 21 -16.18 45.87 22.75
N THR A 22 -16.04 46.97 23.48
CA THR A 22 -16.34 48.31 22.99
C THR A 22 -15.37 48.68 21.87
N GLY A 23 -15.93 48.93 20.69
CA GLY A 23 -15.40 49.81 19.64
C GLY A 23 -13.92 49.68 19.25
N ARG A 24 -13.62 48.79 18.29
CA ARG A 24 -12.58 49.06 17.29
C ARG A 24 -13.17 49.02 15.89
N SER A 25 -13.57 50.21 15.45
CA SER A 25 -14.12 50.50 14.14
C SER A 25 -13.09 50.30 13.02
N ARG A 26 -13.58 49.70 11.93
CA ARG A 26 -13.39 50.11 10.53
C ARG A 26 -12.01 50.06 9.83
N VAL A 27 -10.91 49.60 10.44
CA VAL A 27 -9.60 49.55 9.73
C VAL A 27 -9.02 48.13 9.51
N LYS A 28 -9.87 47.09 9.41
CA LYS A 28 -9.40 45.71 9.11
C LYS A 28 -9.95 45.10 7.81
N LEU A 29 -10.44 45.90 6.86
CA LEU A 29 -10.95 45.37 5.59
C LEU A 29 -9.87 45.15 4.51
N LEU A 30 -8.68 45.75 4.64
CA LEU A 30 -7.67 45.75 3.56
C LEU A 30 -6.36 45.04 3.89
N GLN A 31 -6.21 44.40 5.06
CA GLN A 31 -4.93 43.84 5.49
C GLN A 31 -5.02 42.35 5.88
N LYS A 32 -5.42 41.52 4.91
CA LYS A 32 -4.99 40.12 4.77
C LYS A 32 -5.43 39.60 3.39
N ILE A 33 -4.93 40.21 2.33
CA ILE A 33 -5.03 39.62 1.00
C ILE A 33 -4.13 38.38 1.02
N ASN A 34 -4.74 37.23 1.30
CA ASN A 34 -4.06 35.94 1.24
C ASN A 34 -3.82 35.62 -0.25
N THR A 35 -2.63 35.15 -0.62
CA THR A 35 -2.31 34.79 -2.02
C THR A 35 -3.33 33.80 -2.59
N LYS A 36 -3.84 32.89 -1.74
CA LYS A 36 -4.94 31.97 -2.08
C LYS A 36 -6.24 32.68 -2.41
N THR A 37 -6.60 33.74 -1.68
CA THR A 37 -7.82 34.51 -1.98
C THR A 37 -7.69 35.26 -3.29
N VAL A 38 -6.52 35.81 -3.62
CA VAL A 38 -6.28 36.46 -4.92
C VAL A 38 -6.43 35.47 -6.06
N LEU A 39 -5.84 34.28 -5.92
CA LEU A 39 -5.94 33.21 -6.92
C LEU A 39 -7.41 32.82 -7.18
N LEU A 40 -8.22 32.69 -6.14
CA LEU A 40 -9.65 32.37 -6.28
C LEU A 40 -10.44 33.47 -6.99
N HIS A 41 -10.14 34.75 -6.75
CA HIS A 41 -10.78 35.85 -7.47
C HIS A 41 -10.37 35.87 -8.95
N LEU A 42 -9.10 35.58 -9.26
CA LEU A 42 -8.62 35.47 -10.65
C LEU A 42 -9.27 34.30 -11.39
N VAL A 43 -9.35 33.13 -10.75
CA VAL A 43 -10.04 31.94 -11.29
C VAL A 43 -11.52 32.24 -11.52
N ALA A 44 -12.20 32.87 -10.56
CA ALA A 44 -13.62 33.21 -10.69
C ALA A 44 -13.89 34.23 -11.80
N PHE A 45 -13.02 35.23 -11.96
CA PHE A 45 -13.11 36.20 -13.05
C PHE A 45 -12.95 35.52 -14.42
N LEU A 46 -11.94 34.66 -14.59
CA LEU A 46 -11.72 33.93 -15.84
C LEU A 46 -12.84 32.93 -16.14
N LEU A 47 -13.37 32.23 -15.13
CA LEU A 47 -14.54 31.36 -15.30
C LEU A 47 -15.81 32.14 -15.64
N GLY A 48 -15.94 33.39 -15.16
CA GLY A 48 -17.00 34.30 -15.59
C GLY A 48 -16.89 34.69 -17.07
N ARG A 49 -15.67 34.78 -17.60
CA ARG A 49 -15.41 35.05 -19.04
C ARG A 49 -15.54 33.81 -19.93
N ALA A 50 -15.50 32.61 -19.36
CA ALA A 50 -15.55 31.38 -20.16
C ALA A 50 -16.95 31.19 -20.76
N SER A 51 -17.04 31.23 -22.09
CA SER A 51 -18.30 31.11 -22.83
C SER A 51 -18.41 29.81 -23.63
N ILE A 52 -19.62 29.27 -23.74
CA ILE A 52 -20.01 28.15 -24.62
C ILE A 52 -21.03 28.67 -25.65
N LEU A 53 -21.07 28.08 -26.86
CA LEU A 53 -22.15 28.26 -27.85
C LEU A 53 -22.52 29.74 -28.07
N GLN A 54 -21.54 30.55 -28.49
CA GLN A 54 -21.73 31.96 -28.84
C GLN A 54 -22.35 32.86 -27.75
N GLY A 55 -22.09 32.57 -26.46
CA GLY A 55 -22.30 33.59 -25.41
C GLY A 55 -22.69 33.08 -24.03
N LEU A 56 -22.99 31.80 -23.83
CA LEU A 56 -23.45 31.28 -22.53
C LEU A 56 -22.29 31.19 -21.54
N THR A 57 -22.41 31.79 -20.35
CA THR A 57 -21.33 31.82 -19.33
C THR A 57 -21.75 31.18 -17.98
N PRO A 58 -22.10 29.88 -17.94
CA PRO A 58 -22.59 29.21 -16.73
C PRO A 58 -21.50 28.98 -15.67
N PHE A 59 -20.23 28.92 -16.08
CA PHE A 59 -19.16 28.37 -15.24
C PHE A 59 -18.81 29.26 -14.05
N GLY A 60 -18.83 30.58 -14.24
CA GLY A 60 -18.56 31.55 -13.17
C GLY A 60 -19.58 31.43 -12.03
N ILE A 61 -20.87 31.33 -12.35
CA ILE A 61 -21.96 31.17 -11.37
C ILE A 61 -21.84 29.85 -10.63
N ALA A 62 -21.54 28.77 -11.36
CA ALA A 62 -21.37 27.45 -10.77
C ALA A 62 -20.19 27.41 -9.77
N PHE A 63 -19.05 28.00 -10.13
CA PHE A 63 -17.90 28.09 -9.25
C PHE A 63 -18.18 28.92 -7.99
N PHE A 64 -18.89 30.05 -8.14
CA PHE A 64 -19.32 30.88 -7.02
C PHE A 64 -20.28 30.14 -6.07
N THR A 65 -21.20 29.35 -6.62
CA THR A 65 -22.13 28.53 -5.82
C THR A 65 -21.37 27.51 -4.96
N ALA A 66 -20.40 26.81 -5.55
CA ALA A 66 -19.59 25.83 -4.83
C ALA A 66 -18.71 26.49 -3.75
N LEU A 67 -18.17 27.69 -3.99
CA LEU A 67 -17.41 28.47 -3.00
C LEU A 67 -18.28 28.96 -1.84
N SER A 68 -19.50 29.43 -2.15
CA SER A 68 -20.44 29.99 -1.17
C SER A 68 -20.92 28.95 -0.16
N GLN A 69 -21.01 27.67 -0.56
CA GLN A 69 -21.28 26.57 0.35
C GLN A 69 -20.18 26.43 1.41
N LYS A 70 -18.92 26.74 1.08
CA LYS A 70 -17.78 26.38 1.94
C LYS A 70 -17.48 27.37 3.05
N ASP A 71 -17.46 28.68 2.77
CA ASP A 71 -17.24 29.72 3.78
C ASP A 71 -17.88 31.06 3.36
N ARG A 72 -18.47 31.78 4.32
CA ARG A 72 -19.13 33.08 4.10
C ARG A 72 -18.18 34.17 3.60
N LYS A 73 -16.88 34.01 3.87
CA LYS A 73 -15.82 34.97 3.49
C LYS A 73 -15.65 35.11 1.98
N PHE A 74 -16.07 34.12 1.19
CA PHE A 74 -15.94 34.16 -0.28
C PHE A 74 -17.08 34.93 -0.96
N GLY A 75 -17.95 35.60 -0.21
CA GLY A 75 -18.99 36.47 -0.76
C GLY A 75 -18.46 37.50 -1.76
N LEU A 76 -17.25 38.03 -1.55
CA LEU A 76 -16.63 39.02 -2.44
C LEU A 76 -16.33 38.47 -3.85
N VAL A 77 -16.18 37.15 -3.98
CA VAL A 77 -15.91 36.50 -5.28
C VAL A 77 -17.06 36.69 -6.27
N SER A 78 -18.29 36.89 -5.78
CA SER A 78 -19.47 37.22 -6.61
C SER A 78 -19.24 38.42 -7.52
N VAL A 79 -18.59 39.47 -7.00
CA VAL A 79 -18.31 40.71 -7.73
C VAL A 79 -17.34 40.43 -8.87
N THR A 80 -16.28 39.66 -8.62
CA THR A 80 -15.31 39.29 -9.66
C THR A 80 -15.89 38.35 -10.71
N THR A 81 -16.76 37.43 -10.30
CA THR A 81 -17.50 36.57 -11.24
C THR A 81 -18.39 37.39 -12.17
N PHE A 82 -19.17 38.33 -11.61
CA PHE A 82 -20.06 39.19 -12.39
C PHE A 82 -19.29 40.09 -13.35
N LEU A 83 -18.17 40.68 -12.89
CA LEU A 83 -17.27 41.46 -13.75
C LEU A 83 -16.75 40.63 -14.94
N GLY A 84 -16.41 39.36 -14.72
CA GLY A 84 -16.01 38.45 -15.78
C GLY A 84 -17.12 38.25 -16.83
N ILE A 85 -18.33 37.94 -16.38
CA ILE A 85 -19.51 37.74 -17.27
C ILE A 85 -19.80 39.02 -18.07
N ALA A 86 -19.80 40.18 -17.40
CA ALA A 86 -20.05 41.48 -18.01
C ALA A 86 -19.05 41.82 -19.13
N THR A 87 -17.81 41.36 -19.03
CA THR A 87 -16.78 41.64 -20.04
C THR A 87 -16.94 40.86 -21.35
N VAL A 88 -17.75 39.80 -21.37
CA VAL A 88 -17.98 38.97 -22.57
C VAL A 88 -19.38 39.19 -23.13
N GLN A 89 -20.41 39.18 -22.29
CA GLN A 89 -21.80 39.33 -22.74
C GLN A 89 -22.27 40.79 -22.86
N GLY A 90 -21.54 41.75 -22.29
CA GLY A 90 -21.99 43.13 -22.15
C GLY A 90 -22.98 43.32 -20.98
N LEU A 91 -23.24 44.57 -20.61
CA LEU A 91 -23.91 44.89 -19.35
C LEU A 91 -25.40 44.50 -19.33
N THR A 92 -26.09 44.57 -20.46
CA THR A 92 -27.53 44.29 -20.58
C THR A 92 -27.83 42.79 -20.52
N SER A 93 -27.08 41.99 -21.28
CA SER A 93 -27.25 40.54 -21.34
C SER A 93 -26.79 39.84 -20.05
N SER A 94 -25.92 40.50 -19.27
CA SER A 94 -25.42 39.98 -17.98
C SER A 94 -26.41 40.14 -16.81
N ILE A 95 -27.51 40.88 -16.98
CA ILE A 95 -28.47 41.17 -15.89
C ILE A 95 -29.05 39.89 -15.26
N PRO A 96 -29.56 38.90 -16.03
CA PRO A 96 -30.09 37.66 -15.45
C PRO A 96 -29.05 36.91 -14.62
N TYR A 97 -27.79 36.85 -15.09
CA TYR A 97 -26.66 36.26 -14.38
C TYR A 97 -26.34 36.98 -13.07
N GLY A 98 -26.42 38.31 -13.05
CA GLY A 98 -26.24 39.12 -11.83
C GLY A 98 -27.32 38.81 -10.77
N PHE A 99 -28.59 38.74 -11.18
CA PHE A 99 -29.68 38.37 -10.27
C PHE A 99 -29.55 36.94 -9.74
N ALA A 100 -29.13 36.00 -10.58
CA ALA A 100 -28.81 34.62 -10.16
C ALA A 100 -27.74 34.60 -9.06
N ILE A 101 -26.64 35.34 -9.25
CA ILE A 101 -25.55 35.45 -8.26
C ILE A 101 -26.07 36.05 -6.94
N VAL A 102 -26.90 37.10 -7.00
CA VAL A 102 -27.48 37.73 -5.80
C VAL A 102 -28.41 36.76 -5.05
N ILE A 103 -29.27 36.04 -5.77
CA ILE A 103 -30.17 35.05 -5.16
C ILE A 103 -29.39 33.91 -4.53
N ILE A 104 -28.38 33.38 -5.22
CA ILE A 104 -27.47 32.35 -4.68
C ILE A 104 -26.75 32.90 -3.44
N TYR A 105 -26.21 34.11 -3.49
CA TYR A 105 -25.57 34.75 -2.34
C TYR A 105 -26.52 34.86 -1.14
N CYS A 106 -27.75 35.33 -1.37
CA CYS A 106 -28.76 35.46 -0.32
C CYS A 106 -29.18 34.11 0.26
N LEU A 107 -29.39 33.09 -0.58
CA LEU A 107 -29.74 31.73 -0.14
C LEU A 107 -28.64 31.15 0.76
N PHE A 108 -27.37 31.22 0.36
CA PHE A 108 -26.28 30.62 1.15
C PHE A 108 -25.86 31.46 2.37
N GLN A 109 -26.08 32.78 2.38
CA GLN A 109 -25.77 33.64 3.54
C GLN A 109 -26.88 33.68 4.59
N TYR A 110 -28.14 33.86 4.15
CA TYR A 110 -29.29 34.13 5.03
C TYR A 110 -30.18 32.91 5.28
N VAL A 111 -30.32 31.97 4.34
CA VAL A 111 -31.09 30.73 4.56
C VAL A 111 -30.19 29.70 5.27
N LEU A 112 -30.36 29.62 6.58
CA LEU A 112 -29.57 28.81 7.51
C LEU A 112 -29.69 27.29 7.21
N ASN A 113 -28.57 26.57 7.41
CA ASN A 113 -28.34 25.13 7.27
C ASN A 113 -28.05 24.51 5.89
N LEU A 114 -27.99 25.26 4.78
CA LEU A 114 -27.58 24.70 3.48
C LEU A 114 -26.10 24.25 3.41
N ARG A 115 -25.29 24.62 4.41
CA ARG A 115 -23.85 24.30 4.46
C ARG A 115 -23.55 22.83 4.75
N ASN A 116 -24.43 22.16 5.51
CA ASN A 116 -24.28 20.74 5.88
C ASN A 116 -25.00 19.80 4.90
N ILE A 117 -25.46 20.33 3.77
CA ILE A 117 -26.19 19.56 2.77
C ILE A 117 -25.22 18.84 1.84
N LYS A 118 -25.57 17.59 1.48
CA LYS A 118 -24.82 16.77 0.53
C LYS A 118 -24.60 17.51 -0.79
N ILE A 119 -23.43 17.29 -1.40
CA ILE A 119 -22.93 17.91 -2.64
C ILE A 119 -23.96 17.91 -3.78
N PHE A 120 -24.70 16.80 -3.91
CA PHE A 120 -25.74 16.67 -4.95
C PHE A 120 -26.85 17.71 -4.80
N LYS A 121 -27.34 17.92 -3.57
CA LYS A 121 -28.43 18.85 -3.28
C LYS A 121 -27.96 20.30 -3.46
N THR A 122 -26.71 20.64 -3.16
CA THR A 122 -26.20 22.01 -3.40
C THR A 122 -26.04 22.31 -4.88
N SER A 123 -25.63 21.32 -5.68
CA SER A 123 -25.60 21.42 -7.14
C SER A 123 -27.01 21.63 -7.71
N LEU A 124 -28.00 20.91 -7.17
CA LEU A 124 -29.41 21.06 -7.57
C LEU A 124 -29.97 22.44 -7.21
N ILE A 125 -29.67 22.97 -6.02
CA ILE A 125 -30.12 24.30 -5.59
C ILE A 125 -29.51 25.39 -6.47
N GLY A 126 -28.21 25.29 -6.81
CA GLY A 126 -27.55 26.24 -7.70
C GLY A 126 -28.17 26.29 -9.09
N ALA A 127 -28.41 25.12 -9.69
CA ALA A 127 -29.03 25.00 -11.01
C ALA A 127 -30.49 25.47 -11.00
N ALA A 128 -31.27 25.11 -9.97
CA ALA A 128 -32.65 25.55 -9.83
C ALA A 128 -32.76 27.07 -9.62
N ALA A 129 -31.86 27.66 -8.82
CA ALA A 129 -31.80 29.11 -8.63
C ALA A 129 -31.49 29.82 -9.95
N TYR A 130 -30.51 29.33 -10.72
CA TYR A 130 -30.17 29.87 -12.04
C TYR A 130 -31.36 29.78 -13.01
N LEU A 131 -31.95 28.58 -13.14
CA LEU A 131 -33.08 28.34 -14.03
C LEU A 131 -34.25 29.25 -13.67
N PHE A 132 -34.61 29.34 -12.39
CA PHE A 132 -35.71 30.18 -11.93
C PHE A 132 -35.49 31.66 -12.28
N THR A 133 -34.27 32.17 -12.05
CA THR A 133 -33.97 33.57 -12.38
C THR A 133 -34.05 33.86 -13.86
N THR A 134 -33.42 33.04 -14.70
CA THR A 134 -33.37 33.31 -16.14
C THR A 134 -34.73 33.03 -16.81
N ALA A 135 -35.49 32.05 -16.33
CA ALA A 135 -36.87 31.78 -16.75
C ALA A 135 -37.83 32.94 -16.45
N LEU A 136 -37.66 33.58 -15.29
CA LEU A 136 -38.44 34.75 -14.91
C LEU A 136 -38.16 35.92 -15.86
N PHE A 137 -36.88 36.18 -16.17
CA PHE A 137 -36.50 37.22 -17.15
C PHE A 137 -37.05 36.92 -18.56
N LEU A 138 -36.97 35.66 -19.01
CA LEU A 138 -37.50 35.24 -20.31
C LEU A 138 -39.01 35.44 -20.45
N SER A 139 -39.74 35.27 -19.35
CA SER A 139 -41.20 35.45 -19.33
C SER A 139 -41.61 36.91 -19.59
N PHE A 140 -40.71 37.88 -19.37
CA PHE A 140 -40.93 39.29 -19.70
C PHE A 140 -40.49 39.69 -21.11
N SER A 141 -39.63 38.91 -21.78
CA SER A 141 -39.08 39.23 -23.11
C SER A 141 -39.79 38.56 -24.29
N GLY A 142 -40.73 37.64 -24.04
CA GLY A 142 -41.49 36.91 -25.07
C GLY A 142 -41.21 35.41 -25.07
N PHE A 143 -42.12 34.61 -25.63
CA PHE A 143 -42.02 33.15 -25.60
C PHE A 143 -41.37 32.59 -26.87
N TYR A 144 -40.09 32.21 -26.77
CA TYR A 144 -39.39 31.43 -27.79
C TYR A 144 -38.93 30.09 -27.21
N LEU A 145 -39.37 29.00 -27.83
CA LEU A 145 -39.05 27.63 -27.37
C LEU A 145 -37.53 27.38 -27.32
N TYR A 146 -36.78 27.95 -28.26
CA TYR A 146 -35.32 27.87 -28.31
C TYR A 146 -34.63 28.42 -27.04
N ASP A 147 -35.06 29.59 -26.55
CA ASP A 147 -34.45 30.21 -25.37
C ASP A 147 -34.72 29.39 -24.09
N TRP A 148 -35.90 28.78 -24.00
CA TRP A 148 -36.23 27.85 -22.91
C TRP A 148 -35.35 26.58 -22.94
N ILE A 149 -35.07 26.04 -24.14
CA ILE A 149 -34.13 24.91 -24.29
C ILE A 149 -32.72 25.33 -23.87
N ILE A 150 -32.26 26.51 -24.29
CA ILE A 150 -30.94 27.03 -23.92
C ILE A 150 -30.81 27.20 -22.41
N VAL A 151 -31.79 27.79 -21.73
CA VAL A 151 -31.74 27.97 -20.27
C VAL A 151 -31.78 26.62 -19.54
N GLY A 152 -32.56 25.67 -20.06
CA GLY A 152 -32.54 24.29 -19.57
C GLY A 152 -31.16 23.65 -19.70
N PHE A 153 -30.53 23.77 -20.87
CA PHE A 153 -29.18 23.27 -21.12
C PHE A 153 -28.14 23.95 -20.20
N GLU A 154 -28.20 25.27 -20.07
CA GLU A 154 -27.27 26.03 -19.25
C GLU A 154 -27.41 25.71 -17.76
N SER A 155 -28.64 25.45 -17.27
CA SER A 155 -28.89 24.95 -15.92
C SER A 155 -28.24 23.59 -15.66
N VAL A 156 -28.28 22.68 -16.64
CA VAL A 156 -27.57 21.39 -16.56
C VAL A 156 -26.06 21.60 -16.50
N VAL A 157 -25.51 22.52 -17.28
CA VAL A 157 -24.08 22.87 -17.23
C VAL A 157 -23.71 23.48 -15.87
N VAL A 158 -24.56 24.35 -15.30
CA VAL A 158 -24.37 24.88 -13.93
C VAL A 158 -24.34 23.74 -12.93
N PHE A 159 -25.29 22.80 -12.96
CA PHE A 159 -25.34 21.65 -12.07
C PHE A 159 -24.02 20.84 -12.09
N VAL A 160 -23.57 20.45 -13.29
CA VAL A 160 -22.35 19.65 -13.48
C VAL A 160 -21.12 20.42 -13.01
N THR A 161 -21.04 21.71 -13.32
CA THR A 161 -19.89 22.54 -12.95
C THR A 161 -19.83 22.81 -11.44
N VAL A 162 -20.97 22.94 -10.75
CA VAL A 162 -21.01 23.05 -9.27
C VAL A 162 -20.45 21.77 -8.65
N TYR A 163 -20.87 20.60 -9.17
CA TYR A 163 -20.41 19.31 -8.70
C TYR A 163 -18.88 19.15 -8.86
N ILE A 164 -18.34 19.45 -10.05
CA ILE A 164 -16.90 19.41 -10.34
C ILE A 164 -16.13 20.39 -9.45
N SER A 165 -16.64 21.61 -9.28
CA SER A 165 -16.02 22.63 -8.46
C SER A 165 -15.91 22.21 -6.98
N HIS A 166 -16.88 21.42 -6.48
CA HIS A 166 -16.85 20.94 -5.10
C HIS A 166 -15.66 20.02 -4.82
N TYR A 167 -15.20 19.22 -5.78
CA TYR A 167 -13.98 18.40 -5.64
C TYR A 167 -12.69 19.21 -5.81
N ALA A 168 -12.69 20.23 -6.68
CA ALA A 168 -11.49 21.03 -6.94
C ALA A 168 -11.19 22.07 -5.84
N ILE A 169 -12.21 22.72 -5.27
CA ILE A 169 -12.07 23.82 -4.30
C ILE A 169 -11.34 23.41 -3.00
N PRO A 170 -11.59 22.23 -2.39
CA PRO A 170 -10.83 21.71 -1.26
C PRO A 170 -9.34 21.68 -1.46
N VAL A 171 -8.88 21.24 -2.63
CA VAL A 171 -7.46 21.15 -2.97
C VAL A 171 -6.82 22.54 -3.04
N ALA A 172 -7.53 23.55 -3.54
CA ALA A 172 -7.03 24.93 -3.60
C ALA A 172 -7.03 25.65 -2.23
N LEU A 173 -8.06 25.40 -1.40
CA LEU A 173 -8.30 26.14 -0.16
C LEU A 173 -7.63 25.55 1.08
N GLN A 174 -7.59 24.22 1.22
CA GLN A 174 -7.01 23.60 2.41
C GLN A 174 -5.50 23.88 2.47
N ASN A 175 -5.03 24.21 3.67
CA ASN A 175 -3.67 24.70 3.92
C ASN A 175 -2.79 23.66 4.62
N ALA A 176 -3.17 22.39 4.59
CA ALA A 176 -2.46 21.32 5.26
C ALA A 176 -2.13 20.24 4.22
N ASP A 177 -0.83 20.01 4.01
CA ASP A 177 -0.12 18.76 3.70
C ASP A 177 -0.82 17.60 2.95
N ARG A 178 -1.82 17.89 2.10
CA ARG A 178 -2.44 16.89 1.22
C ARG A 178 -1.36 16.37 0.27
N LYS A 179 -1.05 15.08 0.36
CA LYS A 179 0.00 14.44 -0.45
C LYS A 179 -0.58 13.57 -1.56
N ILE A 180 -1.84 13.13 -1.46
CA ILE A 180 -2.44 12.14 -2.36
C ILE A 180 -3.80 12.64 -2.83
N LEU A 181 -3.94 12.84 -4.15
CA LEU A 181 -5.21 13.19 -4.79
C LEU A 181 -5.87 11.94 -5.40
N SER A 182 -7.19 11.87 -5.32
CA SER A 182 -7.94 10.82 -6.03
C SER A 182 -7.94 11.09 -7.54
N ALA A 183 -8.22 10.06 -8.36
CA ALA A 183 -8.30 10.22 -9.81
C ALA A 183 -9.39 11.23 -10.20
N GLU A 184 -10.52 11.22 -9.50
CA GLU A 184 -11.63 12.15 -9.70
C GLU A 184 -11.22 13.59 -9.37
N GLU A 185 -10.43 13.80 -8.29
CA GLU A 185 -9.92 15.12 -7.93
C GLU A 185 -8.96 15.67 -8.98
N ILE A 186 -8.07 14.84 -9.53
CA ILE A 186 -7.16 15.21 -10.62
C ILE A 186 -7.95 15.63 -11.87
N ILE A 187 -8.95 14.84 -12.26
CA ILE A 187 -9.82 15.16 -13.40
C ILE A 187 -10.59 16.46 -13.15
N CYS A 188 -11.17 16.65 -11.97
CA CYS A 188 -11.92 17.87 -11.64
C CYS A 188 -11.04 19.13 -11.67
N ILE A 189 -9.80 19.04 -11.16
CA ILE A 189 -8.83 20.14 -11.22
C ILE A 189 -8.46 20.45 -12.67
N ALA A 190 -8.25 19.41 -13.49
CA ALA A 190 -7.95 19.59 -14.91
C ALA A 190 -9.09 20.29 -15.66
N ILE A 191 -10.35 19.88 -15.41
CA ILE A 191 -11.54 20.52 -16.00
C ILE A 191 -11.63 21.99 -15.59
N ILE A 192 -11.51 22.32 -14.30
CA ILE A 192 -11.55 23.71 -13.84
C ILE A 192 -10.40 24.54 -14.46
N THR A 193 -9.20 23.96 -14.58
CA THR A 193 -8.05 24.63 -15.19
C THR A 193 -8.25 24.86 -16.69
N ALA A 194 -8.89 23.92 -17.39
CA ALA A 194 -9.22 24.09 -18.80
C ALA A 194 -10.33 25.14 -19.00
N LEU A 195 -11.33 25.17 -18.11
CA LEU A 195 -12.39 26.18 -18.12
C LEU A 195 -11.86 27.58 -17.83
N THR A 196 -10.93 27.74 -16.87
CA THR A 196 -10.30 29.05 -16.62
C THR A 196 -9.48 29.52 -17.82
N LEU A 197 -8.82 28.59 -18.53
CA LEU A 197 -8.07 28.91 -19.73
C LEU A 197 -8.97 29.41 -20.87
N SER A 198 -10.18 28.85 -20.99
CA SER A 198 -11.19 29.31 -21.95
C SER A 198 -11.55 30.80 -21.75
N GLY A 199 -11.52 31.30 -20.51
CA GLY A 199 -11.77 32.72 -20.20
C GLY A 199 -10.73 33.73 -20.72
N ILE A 200 -9.56 33.26 -21.15
CA ILE A 200 -8.46 34.07 -21.72
C ILE A 200 -8.69 34.31 -23.23
N ASN A 201 -9.83 33.89 -23.79
CA ASN A 201 -10.13 33.97 -25.21
C ASN A 201 -9.79 35.35 -25.82
N GLU A 202 -9.31 35.33 -27.07
CA GLU A 202 -8.96 36.51 -27.90
C GLU A 202 -7.63 37.25 -27.59
N ILE A 203 -6.75 36.67 -26.76
CA ILE A 203 -5.40 37.24 -26.55
C ILE A 203 -4.39 36.61 -27.51
N TYR A 204 -3.95 37.40 -28.50
CA TYR A 204 -2.90 37.03 -29.45
C TYR A 204 -1.63 37.86 -29.20
N ILE A 205 -0.51 37.18 -28.97
CA ILE A 205 0.82 37.80 -28.82
C ILE A 205 1.62 37.47 -30.06
N TRP A 206 1.98 38.47 -30.86
CA TRP A 206 2.70 38.27 -32.14
C TRP A 206 2.03 37.26 -33.09
N GLY A 207 0.70 37.20 -33.11
CA GLY A 207 -0.08 36.25 -33.92
C GLY A 207 -0.20 34.84 -33.34
N LEU A 208 0.42 34.57 -32.18
CA LEU A 208 0.29 33.29 -31.47
C LEU A 208 -0.82 33.39 -30.42
N SER A 209 -1.69 32.38 -30.33
CA SER A 209 -2.74 32.37 -29.32
C SER A 209 -2.18 31.98 -27.96
N LEU A 210 -2.35 32.87 -26.97
CA LEU A 210 -1.87 32.60 -25.61
C LEU A 210 -2.59 31.39 -24.99
N ARG A 211 -3.87 31.20 -25.34
CA ARG A 211 -4.68 30.06 -24.92
C ARG A 211 -4.07 28.73 -25.36
N ASN A 212 -3.72 28.56 -26.64
CA ASN A 212 -3.20 27.28 -27.11
C ASN A 212 -1.83 26.99 -26.48
N ILE A 213 -0.95 27.99 -26.36
CA ILE A 213 0.36 27.83 -25.71
C ILE A 213 0.21 27.31 -24.27
N LEU A 214 -0.66 27.94 -23.48
CA LEU A 214 -0.92 27.52 -22.10
C LEU A 214 -1.63 26.16 -22.03
N GLY A 215 -2.52 25.86 -22.97
CA GLY A 215 -3.18 24.55 -23.07
C GLY A 215 -2.17 23.44 -23.30
N ILE A 216 -1.28 23.60 -24.28
CA ILE A 216 -0.20 22.66 -24.58
C ILE A 216 0.71 22.50 -23.36
N LEU A 217 1.09 23.60 -22.71
CA LEU A 217 1.91 23.57 -21.51
C LEU A 217 1.27 22.71 -20.41
N ILE A 218 -0.02 22.94 -20.12
CA ILE A 218 -0.76 22.20 -19.09
C ILE A 218 -0.82 20.72 -19.47
N THR A 219 -1.17 20.39 -20.72
CA THR A 219 -1.21 19.00 -21.18
C THR A 219 0.14 18.30 -21.00
N VAL A 220 1.24 18.92 -21.45
CA VAL A 220 2.59 18.35 -21.32
C VAL A 220 3.01 18.23 -19.85
N LEU A 221 2.68 19.21 -19.02
CA LEU A 221 3.00 19.21 -17.59
C LEU A 221 2.28 18.07 -16.84
N PHE A 222 0.99 17.85 -17.12
CA PHE A 222 0.23 16.73 -16.55
C PHE A 222 0.66 15.39 -17.14
N ALA A 223 0.98 15.32 -18.43
CA ALA A 223 1.49 14.10 -19.06
C ALA A 223 2.86 13.68 -18.49
N TYR A 224 3.76 14.64 -18.27
CA TYR A 224 5.07 14.39 -17.65
C TYR A 224 4.94 13.89 -16.21
N ASN A 225 4.01 14.44 -15.42
CA ASN A 225 3.84 14.03 -14.03
C ASN A 225 3.00 12.75 -13.88
N GLY A 226 1.92 12.61 -14.67
CA GLY A 226 0.89 11.58 -14.56
C GLY A 226 0.89 10.50 -15.64
N ARG A 227 1.93 10.45 -16.49
CA ARG A 227 2.07 9.47 -17.60
C ARG A 227 0.94 9.57 -18.64
N ALA A 228 0.87 8.58 -19.52
CA ALA A 228 0.01 8.54 -20.69
C ALA A 228 -1.48 8.72 -20.38
N GLY A 229 -2.02 8.04 -19.35
CA GLY A 229 -3.45 8.10 -19.01
C GLY A 229 -3.93 9.49 -18.57
N ILE A 230 -3.19 10.13 -17.65
CA ILE A 230 -3.51 11.50 -17.20
C ILE A 230 -3.28 12.50 -18.33
N GLY A 231 -2.19 12.35 -19.10
CA GLY A 231 -1.91 13.20 -20.26
C GLY A 231 -3.03 13.18 -21.30
N ALA A 232 -3.55 12.00 -21.63
CA ALA A 232 -4.66 11.84 -22.56
C ALA A 232 -5.96 12.45 -22.04
N SER A 233 -6.32 12.20 -20.77
CA SER A 233 -7.53 12.74 -20.14
C SER A 233 -7.53 14.27 -20.07
N VAL A 234 -6.41 14.86 -19.64
CA VAL A 234 -6.23 16.32 -19.61
C VAL A 234 -6.25 16.90 -21.02
N GLY A 235 -5.63 16.23 -21.99
CA GLY A 235 -5.68 16.60 -23.40
C GLY A 235 -7.11 16.63 -23.96
N ILE A 236 -7.89 15.56 -23.78
CA ILE A 236 -9.28 15.49 -24.22
C ILE A 236 -10.11 16.60 -23.58
N THR A 237 -9.92 16.84 -22.29
CA THR A 237 -10.64 17.89 -21.53
C THR A 237 -10.35 19.28 -22.10
N LEU A 238 -9.08 19.61 -22.31
CA LEU A 238 -8.65 20.88 -22.90
C LEU A 238 -9.13 21.03 -24.35
N GLY A 239 -9.04 19.97 -25.14
CA GLY A 239 -9.50 19.97 -26.54
C GLY A 239 -11.01 20.15 -26.65
N LEU A 240 -11.80 19.52 -25.77
CA LEU A 240 -13.25 19.66 -25.72
C LEU A 240 -13.66 21.09 -25.35
N ILE A 241 -13.08 21.64 -24.28
CA ILE A 241 -13.39 22.99 -23.84
C ILE A 241 -12.96 24.03 -24.88
N THR A 242 -11.81 23.82 -25.51
CA THR A 242 -11.34 24.69 -26.60
C THR A 242 -12.30 24.61 -27.78
N SER A 243 -12.66 23.41 -28.22
CA SER A 243 -13.60 23.19 -29.33
C SER A 243 -15.01 23.73 -29.07
N MET A 244 -15.45 23.84 -27.81
CA MET A 244 -16.74 24.45 -27.47
C MET A 244 -16.68 25.98 -27.42
N SER A 245 -15.49 26.54 -27.20
CA SER A 245 -15.26 27.99 -27.15
C SER A 245 -14.99 28.61 -28.52
N THR A 246 -14.54 27.83 -29.49
CA THR A 246 -14.31 28.24 -30.89
C THR A 246 -15.29 27.55 -31.83
N ASN A 247 -15.68 28.19 -32.94
CA ASN A 247 -16.47 27.56 -34.01
C ASN A 247 -15.65 26.51 -34.82
N SER A 248 -14.65 25.89 -34.20
CA SER A 248 -13.77 24.90 -34.80
C SER A 248 -14.40 23.52 -34.77
N THR A 249 -13.99 22.65 -35.69
CA THR A 249 -14.44 21.26 -35.69
C THR A 249 -13.98 20.52 -34.41
N PRO A 250 -14.74 19.51 -33.94
CA PRO A 250 -14.39 18.68 -32.78
C PRO A 250 -13.07 17.89 -32.91
N VAL A 251 -12.36 18.03 -34.03
CA VAL A 251 -11.06 17.40 -34.32
C VAL A 251 -10.01 17.76 -33.27
N ILE A 252 -10.06 18.98 -32.73
CA ILE A 252 -9.11 19.48 -31.71
C ILE A 252 -9.09 18.58 -30.45
N ILE A 253 -10.21 17.91 -30.15
CA ILE A 253 -10.33 16.95 -29.03
C ILE A 253 -9.33 15.79 -29.21
N GLY A 254 -9.34 15.18 -30.39
CA GLY A 254 -8.44 14.09 -30.74
C GLY A 254 -6.97 14.54 -30.76
N LEU A 255 -6.71 15.76 -31.23
CA LEU A 255 -5.37 16.33 -31.33
C LEU A 255 -4.72 16.51 -29.96
N PHE A 256 -5.38 17.17 -29.01
CA PHE A 256 -4.86 17.31 -27.66
C PHE A 256 -4.81 15.98 -26.92
N GLY A 257 -5.82 15.11 -27.08
CA GLY A 257 -5.87 13.80 -26.42
C GLY A 257 -4.73 12.89 -26.84
N PHE A 258 -4.50 12.74 -28.15
CA PHE A 258 -3.44 11.90 -28.70
C PHE A 258 -2.04 12.49 -28.42
N SER A 259 -1.88 13.80 -28.56
CA SER A 259 -0.60 14.47 -28.25
C SER A 259 -0.26 14.38 -26.76
N GLY A 260 -1.26 14.48 -25.87
CA GLY A 260 -1.09 14.27 -24.43
C GLY A 260 -0.74 12.83 -24.06
N LEU A 261 -1.32 11.85 -24.74
CA LEU A 261 -0.97 10.44 -24.59
C LEU A 261 0.52 10.20 -24.92
N LEU A 262 0.97 10.63 -26.11
CA LEU A 262 2.35 10.45 -26.56
C LEU A 262 3.34 11.21 -25.68
N ALA A 263 3.01 12.44 -25.26
CA ALA A 263 3.82 13.17 -24.28
C ALA A 263 4.03 12.37 -22.98
N GLY A 264 3.02 11.63 -22.54
CA GLY A 264 3.08 10.81 -21.33
C GLY A 264 3.83 9.48 -21.53
N VAL A 265 3.77 8.89 -22.73
CA VAL A 265 4.56 7.69 -23.08
C VAL A 265 6.06 8.01 -23.11
N PHE A 266 6.44 9.14 -23.68
CA PHE A 266 7.85 9.56 -23.77
C PHE A 266 8.40 10.21 -22.49
N LYS A 267 7.69 10.11 -21.35
CA LYS A 267 8.14 10.61 -20.04
C LYS A 267 9.50 10.06 -19.64
N ASP A 268 9.77 8.79 -19.90
CA ASP A 268 10.99 8.11 -19.45
C ASP A 268 12.26 8.68 -20.12
N MET A 269 12.11 9.38 -21.26
CA MET A 269 13.19 10.14 -21.91
C MET A 269 13.39 11.56 -21.33
N GLY A 270 12.71 11.89 -20.23
CA GLY A 270 12.79 13.19 -19.56
C GLY A 270 11.93 14.28 -20.21
N LYS A 271 12.14 15.54 -19.79
CA LYS A 271 11.33 16.70 -20.24
C LYS A 271 11.31 16.87 -21.77
N VAL A 272 12.48 16.68 -22.39
CA VAL A 272 12.65 16.80 -23.84
C VAL A 272 11.84 15.71 -24.55
N GLY A 273 11.83 14.49 -24.01
CA GLY A 273 11.02 13.38 -24.49
C GLY A 273 9.52 13.69 -24.48
N SER A 274 8.97 14.17 -23.38
CA SER A 274 7.54 14.52 -23.30
C SER A 274 7.16 15.68 -24.23
N ALA A 275 7.99 16.71 -24.36
CA ALA A 275 7.75 17.79 -25.30
C ALA A 275 7.77 17.28 -26.75
N PHE A 276 8.76 16.46 -27.10
CA PHE A 276 8.83 15.82 -28.41
C PHE A 276 7.64 14.90 -28.67
N GLY A 277 7.18 14.15 -27.67
CA GLY A 277 6.00 13.28 -27.76
C GLY A 277 4.74 14.05 -28.12
N PHE A 278 4.53 15.23 -27.51
CA PHE A 278 3.42 16.11 -27.88
C PHE A 278 3.55 16.61 -29.32
N LEU A 279 4.76 17.05 -29.72
CA LEU A 279 5.03 17.52 -31.08
C LEU A 279 4.77 16.43 -32.12
N ALA A 280 5.25 15.22 -31.85
CA ALA A 280 5.09 14.06 -32.70
C ALA A 280 3.61 13.68 -32.81
N GLY A 281 2.87 13.68 -31.70
CA GLY A 281 1.43 13.43 -31.71
C GLY A 281 0.66 14.46 -32.52
N ASN A 282 1.00 15.74 -32.34
CA ASN A 282 0.42 16.83 -33.13
C ASN A 282 0.74 16.64 -34.61
N ALA A 283 1.99 16.34 -34.97
CA ALA A 283 2.42 16.14 -36.36
C ALA A 283 1.75 14.92 -37.01
N ILE A 284 1.71 13.77 -36.33
CA ILE A 284 1.10 12.53 -36.83
C ILE A 284 -0.39 12.73 -37.07
N LEU A 285 -1.12 13.27 -36.10
CA LEU A 285 -2.57 13.43 -36.23
C LEU A 285 -2.91 14.54 -37.23
N THR A 286 -2.14 15.63 -37.24
CA THR A 286 -2.27 16.67 -38.25
C THR A 286 -2.04 16.09 -39.65
N PHE A 287 -1.01 15.26 -39.86
CA PHE A 287 -0.77 14.59 -41.14
C PHE A 287 -1.92 13.64 -41.55
N TYR A 288 -2.45 12.87 -40.59
CA TYR A 288 -3.59 11.96 -40.84
C TYR A 288 -4.86 12.71 -41.25
N ILE A 289 -5.09 13.90 -40.68
CA ILE A 289 -6.29 14.71 -40.92
C ILE A 289 -6.13 15.63 -42.14
N ASN A 290 -4.90 16.06 -42.45
CA ASN A 290 -4.56 17.03 -43.49
C ASN A 290 -4.62 16.48 -44.94
N GLY A 291 -5.76 15.90 -45.31
CA GLY A 291 -6.40 16.27 -46.57
C GLY A 291 -7.09 17.66 -46.50
N TYR A 292 -7.18 18.26 -45.31
CA TYR A 292 -7.72 19.60 -45.03
C TYR A 292 -6.61 20.67 -44.91
N TYR A 293 -6.88 21.90 -45.36
CA TYR A 293 -5.95 23.04 -45.38
C TYR A 293 -5.89 23.85 -44.05
N GLU A 294 -6.51 23.37 -42.95
CA GLU A 294 -6.58 24.12 -41.69
C GLU A 294 -5.66 23.53 -40.61
N ILE A 295 -4.62 24.28 -40.24
CA ILE A 295 -3.75 23.97 -39.11
C ILE A 295 -4.40 24.52 -37.83
N PHE A 296 -5.00 23.63 -37.02
CA PHE A 296 -5.70 24.03 -35.78
C PHE A 296 -4.76 24.43 -34.64
N ILE A 297 -3.60 23.76 -34.52
CA ILE A 297 -2.54 24.12 -33.58
C ILE A 297 -1.27 24.41 -34.40
N GLN A 298 -0.81 25.66 -34.36
CA GLN A 298 0.38 26.03 -35.11
C GLN A 298 1.63 25.42 -34.48
N PHE A 299 2.56 24.94 -35.32
CA PHE A 299 3.85 24.42 -34.84
C PHE A 299 4.65 25.45 -34.02
N THR A 300 4.48 26.73 -34.33
CA THR A 300 5.06 27.85 -33.58
C THR A 300 4.52 27.94 -32.15
N GLU A 301 3.23 27.68 -31.93
CA GLU A 301 2.62 27.62 -30.59
C GLU A 301 3.15 26.43 -29.79
N CYS A 302 3.35 25.28 -30.43
CA CYS A 302 3.98 24.11 -29.81
C CYS A 302 5.41 24.41 -29.34
N ILE A 303 6.23 25.01 -30.21
CA ILE A 303 7.63 25.34 -29.88
C ILE A 303 7.68 26.35 -28.72
N ALA A 304 6.81 27.37 -28.72
CA ALA A 304 6.71 28.34 -27.63
C ALA A 304 6.34 27.67 -26.29
N ALA A 305 5.36 26.77 -26.30
CA ALA A 305 4.97 26.01 -25.11
C ALA A 305 6.10 25.09 -24.61
N PHE A 306 6.87 24.47 -25.51
CA PHE A 306 8.00 23.63 -25.12
C PHE A 306 9.15 24.43 -24.52
N ALA A 307 9.47 25.59 -25.09
CA ALA A 307 10.46 26.49 -24.51
C ALA A 307 10.07 26.87 -23.07
N LEU A 308 8.79 27.21 -22.85
CA LEU A 308 8.27 27.48 -21.51
C LEU A 308 8.39 26.24 -20.60
N PHE A 309 8.01 25.05 -21.09
CA PHE A 309 8.09 23.80 -20.34
C PHE A 309 9.52 23.42 -19.91
N LEU A 310 10.50 23.67 -20.77
CA LEU A 310 11.91 23.38 -20.46
C LEU A 310 12.47 24.33 -19.41
N THR A 311 12.10 25.62 -19.47
CA THR A 311 12.54 26.64 -18.49
C THR A 311 11.91 26.50 -17.11
N LEU A 312 10.82 25.73 -16.97
CA LEU A 312 10.15 25.52 -15.69
C LEU A 312 11.08 24.88 -14.64
N PRO A 313 11.20 25.48 -13.43
CA PRO A 313 12.10 24.98 -12.41
C PRO A 313 11.69 23.60 -11.90
N LYS A 314 12.68 22.76 -11.58
CA LYS A 314 12.46 21.39 -11.07
C LYS A 314 11.58 21.37 -9.81
N THR A 315 11.59 22.45 -9.02
CA THR A 315 10.77 22.60 -7.80
C THR A 315 9.27 22.65 -8.07
N LEU A 316 8.82 23.23 -9.18
CA LEU A 316 7.40 23.25 -9.53
C LEU A 316 6.93 21.88 -9.97
N ILE A 317 7.76 21.21 -10.77
CA ILE A 317 7.48 19.88 -11.31
C ILE A 317 7.44 18.84 -10.18
N SER A 318 8.41 18.85 -9.26
CA SER A 318 8.42 17.93 -8.11
C SER A 318 7.25 18.16 -7.15
N ARG A 319 6.73 19.39 -7.08
CA ARG A 319 5.51 19.68 -6.32
C ARG A 319 4.27 19.05 -6.97
N MET A 320 4.17 19.07 -8.29
CA MET A 320 3.09 18.41 -9.03
C MET A 320 3.23 16.89 -9.05
N GLU A 321 4.46 16.39 -9.13
CA GLU A 321 4.76 14.96 -9.05
C GLU A 321 4.24 14.35 -7.75
N ARG A 322 4.33 15.05 -6.62
CA ARG A 322 3.72 14.59 -5.36
C ARG A 322 2.22 14.33 -5.50
N PHE A 323 1.50 15.16 -6.24
CA PHE A 323 0.05 15.00 -6.40
C PHE A 323 -0.33 13.88 -7.38
N CYS A 324 0.49 13.60 -8.40
CA CYS A 324 0.19 12.60 -9.43
C CYS A 324 0.86 11.23 -9.20
N ASN A 325 2.04 11.19 -8.57
CA ASN A 325 2.93 10.02 -8.56
C ASN A 325 3.11 9.40 -7.16
N THR A 326 2.78 10.10 -6.07
CA THR A 326 2.88 9.53 -4.70
C THR A 326 2.04 8.25 -4.58
N ARG A 327 0.88 8.21 -5.25
CA ARG A 327 -0.01 7.03 -5.32
C ARG A 327 0.70 5.81 -5.94
N THR A 328 1.29 5.96 -7.12
CA THR A 328 1.97 4.86 -7.81
C THR A 328 3.33 4.50 -7.22
N ALA A 329 4.04 5.43 -6.59
CA ALA A 329 5.36 5.16 -6.02
C ALA A 329 5.28 4.34 -4.72
N ILE A 330 4.34 4.66 -3.82
CA ILE A 330 4.14 3.94 -2.56
C ILE A 330 3.70 2.50 -2.83
N LEU A 331 2.64 2.32 -3.64
CA LEU A 331 2.06 1.00 -3.97
C LEU A 331 3.03 0.08 -4.71
N ASN A 332 3.83 0.62 -5.64
CA ASN A 332 4.79 -0.20 -6.38
C ASN A 332 6.00 -0.59 -5.52
N SER A 333 6.42 0.25 -4.56
CA SER A 333 7.54 -0.10 -3.68
C SER A 333 7.17 -1.19 -2.67
N SER A 334 5.98 -1.12 -2.06
CA SER A 334 5.54 -2.07 -1.04
C SER A 334 5.26 -3.45 -1.65
N LYS A 335 4.49 -3.52 -2.74
CA LYS A 335 4.22 -4.78 -3.45
C LYS A 335 5.49 -5.50 -3.92
N THR A 336 6.35 -4.78 -4.63
CA THR A 336 7.55 -5.39 -5.22
C THR A 336 8.53 -5.82 -4.13
N HIS A 337 8.62 -5.10 -3.02
CA HIS A 337 9.52 -5.46 -1.93
C HIS A 337 9.00 -6.66 -1.13
N SER A 338 7.72 -6.67 -0.78
CA SER A 338 7.08 -7.76 -0.03
C SER A 338 7.06 -9.07 -0.81
N ASP A 339 6.74 -9.04 -2.11
CA ASP A 339 6.78 -10.25 -2.95
C ASP A 339 8.21 -10.80 -3.11
N ARG A 340 9.21 -9.92 -3.20
CA ARG A 340 10.62 -10.33 -3.25
C ARG A 340 11.07 -10.95 -1.94
N ILE A 341 10.74 -10.35 -0.79
CA ILE A 341 11.09 -10.89 0.53
C ILE A 341 10.39 -12.23 0.75
N ARG A 342 9.11 -12.33 0.40
CA ARG A 342 8.34 -13.59 0.49
C ARG A 342 8.96 -14.69 -0.36
N HIS A 343 9.32 -14.38 -1.61
CA HIS A 343 9.99 -15.34 -2.48
C HIS A 343 11.36 -15.77 -1.93
N LEU A 344 12.13 -14.85 -1.34
CA LEU A 344 13.41 -15.17 -0.69
C LEU A 344 13.20 -16.05 0.55
N MET A 345 12.21 -15.76 1.39
CA MET A 345 11.87 -16.57 2.56
C MET A 345 11.42 -17.97 2.16
N TYR A 346 10.55 -18.09 1.15
CA TYR A 346 10.12 -19.37 0.59
C TYR A 346 11.32 -20.20 0.13
N GLN A 347 12.21 -19.62 -0.68
CA GLN A 347 13.41 -20.31 -1.16
C GLN A 347 14.31 -20.75 -0.01
N LYS A 348 14.52 -19.90 1.00
CA LYS A 348 15.38 -20.22 2.14
C LYS A 348 14.81 -21.33 3.02
N LEU A 349 13.51 -21.28 3.34
CA LEU A 349 12.86 -22.33 4.11
C LEU A 349 12.86 -23.67 3.37
N LYS A 350 12.62 -23.64 2.05
CA LYS A 350 12.68 -24.83 1.21
C LYS A 350 14.10 -25.41 1.12
N GLU A 351 15.11 -24.56 0.99
CA GLU A 351 16.53 -24.97 1.01
C GLU A 351 16.86 -25.64 2.34
N TYR A 352 16.45 -25.07 3.47
CA TYR A 352 16.63 -25.69 4.79
C TYR A 352 15.92 -27.03 4.90
N ALA A 353 14.64 -27.12 4.50
CA ALA A 353 13.91 -28.38 4.50
C ALA A 353 14.68 -29.48 3.74
N ILE A 354 15.17 -29.19 2.53
CA ILE A 354 15.96 -30.14 1.73
C ILE A 354 17.25 -30.55 2.48
N THR A 355 18.01 -29.59 3.02
CA THR A 355 19.26 -29.91 3.74
C THR A 355 19.03 -30.79 4.97
N PHE A 356 17.95 -30.56 5.73
CA PHE A 356 17.60 -31.39 6.87
C PHE A 356 17.14 -32.80 6.44
N GLY A 357 16.40 -32.91 5.32
CA GLY A 357 16.05 -34.19 4.72
C GLY A 357 17.26 -34.99 4.23
N GLU A 358 18.26 -34.33 3.63
CA GLU A 358 19.52 -34.97 3.20
C GLU A 358 20.36 -35.45 4.39
N LEU A 359 20.41 -34.67 5.48
CA LEU A 359 21.06 -35.08 6.71
C LEU A 359 20.38 -36.33 7.29
N SER A 360 19.04 -36.33 7.38
CA SER A 360 18.26 -37.49 7.82
C SER A 360 18.62 -38.75 7.02
N ALA A 361 18.61 -38.66 5.70
CA ALA A 361 18.93 -39.79 4.82
C ALA A 361 20.38 -40.30 5.00
N THR A 362 21.30 -39.44 5.45
CA THR A 362 22.69 -39.82 5.74
C THR A 362 22.81 -40.62 7.04
N PHE A 363 22.03 -40.27 8.07
CA PHE A 363 21.97 -41.01 9.33
C PHE A 363 21.33 -42.39 9.15
N GLU A 364 20.25 -42.50 8.36
CA GLU A 364 19.59 -43.78 8.04
C GLU A 364 20.53 -44.74 7.27
N LYS A 365 21.17 -44.29 6.18
CA LYS A 365 22.07 -45.13 5.36
C LYS A 365 23.30 -45.67 6.10
N THR A 366 23.69 -45.04 7.21
CA THR A 366 24.82 -45.48 8.03
C THR A 366 24.40 -46.54 9.05
N SER A 367 23.11 -46.60 9.42
CA SER A 367 22.54 -47.65 10.28
C SER A 367 22.54 -49.02 9.57
N GLU A 368 22.05 -49.06 8.32
CA GLU A 368 21.82 -50.31 7.56
C GLU A 368 23.09 -51.12 7.26
N LYS A 369 24.28 -50.51 7.27
CA LYS A 369 25.54 -51.19 6.90
C LYS A 369 26.13 -52.09 7.99
N HIS A 370 25.54 -52.16 9.18
CA HIS A 370 26.16 -52.82 10.34
C HIS A 370 25.60 -54.21 10.70
N GLU A 371 24.63 -54.76 9.95
CA GLU A 371 23.94 -56.01 10.28
C GLU A 371 24.68 -57.33 9.95
N PHE A 372 25.82 -57.30 9.26
CA PHE A 372 26.54 -58.53 8.91
C PHE A 372 27.83 -58.67 9.72
N TYR A 373 27.98 -59.79 10.47
CA TYR A 373 29.22 -60.57 10.73
C TYR A 373 29.17 -61.42 12.02
N ASP A 374 28.14 -62.24 12.24
CA ASP A 374 28.05 -63.01 13.49
C ASP A 374 29.07 -64.17 13.60
N LYS A 375 29.30 -64.90 12.50
CA LYS A 375 30.26 -66.03 12.48
C LYS A 375 31.73 -65.62 12.40
N GLU A 376 32.04 -64.49 11.77
CA GLU A 376 33.42 -64.02 11.63
C GLU A 376 33.94 -63.39 12.93
N ASN A 377 33.04 -62.85 13.75
CA ASN A 377 33.37 -62.30 15.06
C ASN A 377 33.86 -63.38 16.02
N LEU A 378 33.20 -64.53 16.10
CA LEU A 378 33.57 -65.60 17.03
C LEU A 378 34.97 -66.18 16.74
N ALA A 379 35.31 -66.37 15.47
CA ALA A 379 36.65 -66.80 15.07
C ALA A 379 37.73 -65.79 15.52
N ARG A 380 37.47 -64.48 15.40
CA ARG A 380 38.36 -63.41 15.89
C ARG A 380 38.47 -63.40 17.41
N LEU A 381 37.39 -63.68 18.15
CA LEU A 381 37.42 -63.76 19.61
C LEU A 381 38.27 -64.95 20.09
N ILE A 382 38.15 -66.10 19.43
CA ILE A 382 38.98 -67.28 19.67
C ILE A 382 40.45 -66.98 19.41
N GLU A 383 40.76 -66.32 18.30
CA GLU A 383 42.13 -65.92 17.97
C GLU A 383 42.70 -64.92 18.98
N LYS A 384 41.91 -63.92 19.43
CA LYS A 384 42.32 -62.98 20.49
C LYS A 384 42.63 -63.71 21.80
N ALA A 385 41.79 -64.66 22.22
CA ALA A 385 42.02 -65.46 23.42
C ALA A 385 43.27 -66.35 23.29
N ALA A 386 43.41 -67.02 22.15
CA ALA A 386 44.56 -67.85 21.81
C ALA A 386 45.87 -67.04 21.79
N ASN A 387 45.88 -65.85 21.20
CA ASN A 387 47.08 -65.01 21.16
C ASN A 387 47.46 -64.50 22.57
N LYS A 388 46.49 -64.04 23.36
CA LYS A 388 46.75 -63.53 24.73
C LYS A 388 47.36 -64.60 25.64
N VAL A 389 46.94 -65.86 25.51
CA VAL A 389 47.38 -66.95 26.41
C VAL A 389 48.46 -67.83 25.79
N CYS A 390 48.42 -68.14 24.49
CA CYS A 390 49.32 -69.09 23.85
C CYS A 390 50.58 -68.48 23.24
N TYR A 391 50.67 -67.16 23.00
CA TYR A 391 51.80 -66.54 22.28
C TYR A 391 53.17 -66.84 22.92
N GLY A 392 53.30 -66.71 24.25
CA GLY A 392 54.50 -67.05 25.02
C GLY A 392 54.46 -68.42 25.72
N CYS A 393 53.63 -69.36 25.25
CA CYS A 393 53.44 -70.66 25.89
C CYS A 393 54.44 -71.72 25.40
N GLY A 394 55.11 -72.43 26.32
CA GLY A 394 56.01 -73.55 25.97
C GLY A 394 55.34 -74.70 25.20
N MET A 395 54.01 -74.86 25.34
CA MET A 395 53.23 -75.90 24.65
C MET A 395 52.56 -75.43 23.35
N LYS A 396 52.83 -74.21 22.87
CA LYS A 396 52.15 -73.60 21.70
C LYS A 396 52.18 -74.50 20.46
N ARG A 397 53.37 -75.02 20.10
CA ARG A 397 53.55 -75.92 18.94
C ARG A 397 52.73 -77.20 19.05
N SER A 398 52.63 -77.77 20.26
CA SER A 398 51.86 -78.99 20.48
C SER A 398 50.34 -78.77 20.40
N CYS A 399 49.85 -77.61 20.87
CA CYS A 399 48.43 -77.26 20.83
C CYS A 399 47.99 -76.84 19.42
N TRP A 400 48.75 -75.99 18.74
CA TRP A 400 48.33 -75.36 17.48
C TRP A 400 48.88 -76.06 16.22
N ASP A 401 50.05 -76.72 16.24
CA ASP A 401 50.59 -77.40 15.04
C ASP A 401 50.12 -78.86 14.96
N LYS A 402 50.07 -79.57 16.11
CA LYS A 402 49.72 -81.01 16.16
C LYS A 402 48.25 -81.29 16.48
N ASN A 403 47.59 -80.41 17.25
CA ASN A 403 46.24 -80.64 17.79
C ASN A 403 45.32 -79.43 17.59
N PHE A 404 45.42 -78.77 16.43
CA PHE A 404 44.68 -77.56 16.11
C PHE A 404 43.18 -77.69 16.38
N THR A 405 42.53 -78.68 15.77
CA THR A 405 41.07 -78.86 15.81
C THR A 405 40.55 -79.03 17.23
N VAL A 406 41.23 -79.84 18.03
CA VAL A 406 40.84 -80.12 19.42
C VAL A 406 41.02 -78.88 20.29
N THR A 407 42.06 -78.10 20.05
CA THR A 407 42.31 -76.85 20.79
C THR A 407 41.30 -75.78 20.42
N TYR A 408 41.03 -75.59 19.12
CA TYR A 408 40.05 -74.64 18.61
C TYR A 408 38.64 -74.95 19.11
N GLN A 409 38.18 -76.20 18.99
CA GLN A 409 36.88 -76.64 19.51
C GLN A 409 36.80 -76.46 21.03
N GLY A 410 37.85 -76.79 21.78
CA GLY A 410 37.85 -76.56 23.22
C GLY A 410 37.68 -75.07 23.59
N ILE A 411 38.26 -74.13 22.84
CA ILE A 411 38.09 -72.70 23.13
C ILE A 411 36.70 -72.22 22.67
N PHE A 412 36.22 -72.74 21.55
CA PHE A 412 34.88 -72.48 21.04
C PHE A 412 33.80 -72.94 22.03
N ASP A 413 33.90 -74.16 22.56
CA ASP A 413 33.00 -74.69 23.59
C ASP A 413 33.01 -73.84 24.86
N MET A 414 34.17 -73.24 25.22
CA MET A 414 34.24 -72.29 26.33
C MET A 414 33.45 -71.01 26.06
N PHE A 415 33.48 -70.46 24.83
CA PHE A 415 32.65 -69.30 24.47
C PHE A 415 31.16 -69.64 24.50
N ILE A 416 30.75 -70.81 23.98
CA ILE A 416 29.35 -71.28 24.07
C ILE A 416 28.91 -71.39 25.53
N HIS A 417 29.74 -71.98 26.39
CA HIS A 417 29.36 -72.14 27.80
C HIS A 417 29.24 -70.82 28.55
N ILE A 418 30.04 -69.78 28.22
CA ILE A 418 29.81 -68.43 28.78
C ILE A 418 28.49 -67.87 28.27
N GLU A 419 28.19 -68.04 26.98
CA GLU A 419 26.98 -67.50 26.36
C GLU A 419 25.71 -68.12 26.96
N GLU A 420 25.71 -69.43 27.25
CA GLU A 420 24.58 -70.15 27.85
C GLU A 420 24.42 -69.89 29.36
N LYS A 421 25.52 -69.83 30.12
CA LYS A 421 25.50 -69.80 31.61
C LYS A 421 25.88 -68.47 32.24
N GLY A 422 26.42 -67.53 31.47
CA GLY A 422 26.94 -66.23 31.94
C GLY A 422 28.26 -66.30 32.73
N ILE A 423 28.60 -67.44 33.34
CA ILE A 423 29.80 -67.62 34.17
C ILE A 423 30.52 -68.91 33.74
N LEU A 424 31.82 -68.81 33.47
CA LEU A 424 32.69 -69.97 33.26
C LEU A 424 33.30 -70.43 34.58
N GLY A 425 32.92 -71.61 35.06
CA GLY A 425 33.55 -72.27 36.19
C GLY A 425 34.70 -73.20 35.78
N HIS A 426 35.51 -73.63 36.76
CA HIS A 426 36.53 -74.66 36.50
C HIS A 426 35.93 -75.99 36.06
N ASN A 427 34.69 -76.29 36.45
CA ASN A 427 33.98 -77.51 36.07
C ASN A 427 33.49 -77.48 34.62
N ASP A 428 33.24 -76.31 34.04
CA ASP A 428 32.73 -76.11 32.67
C ASP A 428 33.84 -76.11 31.59
N LEU A 429 35.12 -76.18 32.00
CA LEU A 429 36.23 -76.32 31.05
C LEU A 429 36.16 -77.67 30.31
N PRO A 430 36.31 -77.70 28.97
CA PRO A 430 36.40 -78.94 28.21
C PRO A 430 37.55 -79.82 28.70
N GLN A 431 37.33 -81.14 28.74
CA GLN A 431 38.34 -82.10 29.25
C GLN A 431 39.67 -82.02 28.50
N ALA A 432 39.63 -81.68 27.21
CA ALA A 432 40.83 -81.48 26.38
C ALA A 432 41.70 -80.32 26.90
N ILE A 433 41.09 -79.20 27.31
CA ILE A 433 41.80 -78.03 27.85
C ILE A 433 42.27 -78.31 29.28
N LYS A 434 41.44 -78.94 30.12
CA LYS A 434 41.81 -79.33 31.50
C LYS A 434 43.08 -80.19 31.56
N ARG A 435 43.22 -81.14 30.64
CA ARG A 435 44.33 -82.11 30.65
C ARG A 435 45.59 -81.63 29.95
N ARG A 436 45.47 -80.78 28.92
CA ARG A 436 46.60 -80.42 28.03
C ARG A 436 47.12 -78.99 28.23
N CYS A 437 46.29 -78.06 28.69
CA CYS A 437 46.71 -76.68 28.89
C CYS A 437 47.50 -76.55 30.20
N ILE A 438 48.70 -75.97 30.13
CA ILE A 438 49.52 -75.68 31.32
C ILE A 438 49.03 -74.43 32.08
N ARG A 439 48.15 -73.63 31.47
CA ARG A 439 47.56 -72.40 32.05
C ARG A 439 46.04 -72.33 31.87
N PRO A 440 45.26 -73.31 32.37
CA PRO A 440 43.82 -73.37 32.11
C PRO A 440 43.03 -72.26 32.79
N LYS A 441 43.47 -71.79 33.98
CA LYS A 441 42.85 -70.66 34.70
C LYS A 441 42.98 -69.34 33.93
N VAL A 442 44.18 -69.04 33.44
CA VAL A 442 44.45 -67.84 32.62
C VAL A 442 43.67 -67.88 31.31
N MET A 443 43.49 -69.07 30.72
CA MET A 443 42.64 -69.24 29.53
C MET A 443 41.18 -68.92 29.82
N MET A 444 40.63 -69.46 30.90
CA MET A 444 39.26 -69.18 31.33
C MET A 444 39.02 -67.69 31.58
N GLU A 445 39.90 -67.04 32.37
CA GLU A 445 39.82 -65.60 32.63
C GLU A 445 39.96 -64.78 31.34
N SER A 446 40.82 -65.20 30.41
CA SER A 446 40.96 -64.50 29.12
C SER A 446 39.71 -64.61 28.26
N VAL A 447 39.08 -65.79 28.18
CA VAL A 447 37.84 -65.98 27.42
C VAL A 447 36.69 -65.19 28.08
N ALA A 448 36.58 -65.21 29.41
CA ALA A 448 35.59 -64.42 30.16
C ALA A 448 35.73 -62.91 29.91
N ASN A 449 36.94 -62.36 30.06
CA ASN A 449 37.19 -60.93 29.83
C ASN A 449 36.94 -60.52 28.37
N ILE A 450 37.32 -61.37 27.40
CA ILE A 450 37.11 -61.09 25.98
C ILE A 450 35.62 -61.13 25.63
N HIS A 451 34.87 -62.07 26.18
CA HIS A 451 33.42 -62.15 26.02
C HIS A 451 32.73 -60.91 26.62
N GLU A 452 33.07 -60.53 27.86
CA GLU A 452 32.49 -59.34 28.51
C GLU A 452 32.78 -58.07 27.73
N PHE A 453 34.02 -57.87 27.28
CA PHE A 453 34.40 -56.74 26.46
C PHE A 453 33.63 -56.71 25.12
N ASN A 454 33.51 -57.85 24.44
CA ASN A 454 32.76 -57.95 23.19
C ASN A 454 31.27 -57.69 23.39
N HIS A 455 30.69 -58.20 24.49
CA HIS A 455 29.29 -57.95 24.84
C HIS A 455 29.01 -56.47 25.09
N LEU A 456 29.88 -55.80 25.84
CA LEU A 456 29.81 -54.34 26.03
C LEU A 456 29.95 -53.60 24.71
N GLU A 457 30.89 -53.98 23.85
CA GLU A 457 31.06 -53.38 22.52
C GLU A 457 29.79 -53.50 21.66
N THR A 458 29.14 -54.66 21.69
CA THR A 458 27.86 -54.90 21.00
C THR A 458 26.73 -54.03 21.56
N ILE A 459 26.59 -53.92 22.89
CA ILE A 459 25.58 -53.05 23.52
C ILE A 459 25.81 -51.58 23.13
N TRP A 460 27.05 -51.10 23.19
CA TRP A 460 27.38 -49.73 22.81
C TRP A 460 27.15 -49.46 21.33
N ARG A 461 27.44 -50.45 20.48
CA ARG A 461 27.16 -50.37 19.04
C ARG A 461 25.67 -50.29 18.77
N GLN A 462 24.86 -51.10 19.45
CA GLN A 462 23.39 -51.08 19.35
C GLN A 462 22.82 -49.73 19.78
N ARG A 463 23.24 -49.21 20.93
CA ARG A 463 22.83 -47.87 21.41
C ARG A 463 23.19 -46.76 20.43
N LEU A 464 24.33 -46.87 19.77
CA LEU A 464 24.79 -45.88 18.81
C LEU A 464 23.98 -45.93 17.50
N ILE A 465 23.53 -47.12 17.09
CA ILE A 465 22.59 -47.31 15.98
C ILE A 465 21.23 -46.70 16.34
N GLU A 466 20.65 -47.09 17.47
CA GLU A 466 19.37 -46.56 17.96
C GLU A 466 19.39 -45.03 18.09
N SER A 467 20.49 -44.47 18.63
CA SER A 467 20.66 -43.02 18.74
C SER A 467 20.73 -42.33 17.38
N ARG A 468 21.28 -42.98 16.35
CA ARG A 468 21.37 -42.40 15.00
C ARG A 468 20.04 -42.44 14.27
N GLU A 469 19.28 -43.52 14.43
CA GLU A 469 17.92 -43.63 13.90
C GLU A 469 17.01 -42.57 14.50
N LEU A 470 17.04 -42.41 15.83
CA LEU A 470 16.30 -41.36 16.52
C LEU A 470 16.64 -39.95 15.99
N VAL A 471 17.92 -39.66 15.79
CA VAL A 471 18.36 -38.37 15.25
C VAL A 471 17.92 -38.19 13.81
N GLY A 472 17.97 -39.24 12.98
CA GLY A 472 17.43 -39.23 11.63
C GLY A 472 15.95 -38.82 11.61
N ASP A 473 15.12 -39.52 12.40
CA ASP A 473 13.69 -39.24 12.51
C ASP A 473 13.40 -37.80 12.97
N GLN A 474 14.16 -37.27 13.93
CA GLN A 474 14.01 -35.88 14.38
C GLN A 474 14.33 -34.87 13.27
N LEU A 475 15.40 -35.11 12.51
CA LEU A 475 15.79 -34.24 11.39
C LEU A 475 14.75 -34.28 10.26
N LYS A 476 14.19 -35.46 10.00
CA LYS A 476 13.07 -35.62 9.07
C LYS A 476 11.84 -34.84 9.50
N GLY A 477 11.47 -34.93 10.78
CA GLY A 477 10.35 -34.14 11.31
C GLY A 477 10.56 -32.63 11.16
N ILE A 478 11.78 -32.13 11.41
CA ILE A 478 12.13 -30.72 11.17
C ILE A 478 12.01 -30.35 9.69
N SER A 479 12.50 -31.21 8.80
CA SER A 479 12.39 -31.01 7.34
C SER A 479 10.93 -30.87 6.89
N GLU A 480 10.05 -31.73 7.39
CA GLU A 480 8.62 -31.71 7.07
C GLU A 480 7.94 -30.41 7.55
N ILE A 481 8.20 -30.00 8.81
CA ILE A 481 7.67 -28.75 9.37
C ILE A 481 8.17 -27.52 8.58
N LEU A 482 9.46 -27.49 8.23
CA LEU A 482 10.02 -26.40 7.42
C LEU A 482 9.43 -26.36 6.01
N GLY A 483 9.15 -27.53 5.44
CA GLY A 483 8.47 -27.67 4.15
C GLY A 483 7.05 -27.10 4.20
N GLU A 484 6.28 -27.44 5.24
CA GLU A 484 4.93 -26.92 5.47
C GLU A 484 4.95 -25.40 5.67
N LEU A 485 5.83 -24.89 6.54
CA LEU A 485 5.99 -23.45 6.76
C LEU A 485 6.37 -22.70 5.46
N ALA A 486 7.20 -23.31 4.60
CA ALA A 486 7.50 -22.73 3.30
C ALA A 486 6.23 -22.63 2.44
N MET A 487 5.37 -23.66 2.43
CA MET A 487 4.10 -23.62 1.70
C MET A 487 3.15 -22.54 2.25
N ASP A 488 3.06 -22.39 3.57
CA ASP A 488 2.25 -21.35 4.22
C ASP A 488 2.72 -19.94 3.86
N VAL A 489 4.04 -19.68 3.85
CA VAL A 489 4.60 -18.39 3.42
C VAL A 489 4.30 -18.11 1.94
N ASN A 490 4.16 -19.15 1.13
CA ASN A 490 3.81 -19.03 -0.28
C ASN A 490 2.29 -18.93 -0.52
N GLU A 491 1.46 -19.20 0.50
CA GLU A 491 0.03 -19.03 0.42
C GLU A 491 -0.30 -17.55 0.11
N LYS A 492 -1.22 -17.32 -0.82
CA LYS A 492 -1.48 -15.99 -1.36
C LYS A 492 -2.25 -15.18 -0.32
N LEU A 493 -1.55 -14.31 0.40
CA LEU A 493 -2.16 -13.11 0.96
C LEU A 493 -2.68 -12.27 -0.22
N GLU A 494 -3.99 -12.24 -0.41
CA GLU A 494 -4.61 -11.32 -1.36
C GLU A 494 -4.65 -9.92 -0.73
N PHE A 495 -3.80 -9.04 -1.25
CA PHE A 495 -3.80 -7.62 -0.92
C PHE A 495 -4.81 -6.89 -1.80
N ASP A 496 -5.71 -6.14 -1.16
CA ASP A 496 -6.67 -5.30 -1.86
C ASP A 496 -6.12 -3.87 -1.99
N ILE A 497 -5.49 -3.62 -3.13
CA ILE A 497 -4.84 -2.34 -3.45
C ILE A 497 -5.86 -1.23 -3.64
N ASP A 498 -7.03 -1.57 -4.18
CA ASP A 498 -8.06 -0.57 -4.45
C ASP A 498 -8.64 -0.07 -3.11
N LEU A 499 -8.76 -0.95 -2.12
CA LEU A 499 -9.10 -0.58 -0.74
C LEU A 499 -7.98 0.19 -0.04
N GLU A 500 -6.71 -0.21 -0.17
CA GLU A 500 -5.57 0.57 0.36
C GLU A 500 -5.62 2.01 -0.15
N ASP A 501 -5.82 2.19 -1.46
CA ASP A 501 -5.93 3.49 -2.11
C ASP A 501 -7.10 4.32 -1.58
N ALA A 502 -8.28 3.70 -1.44
CA ALA A 502 -9.45 4.38 -0.91
C ALA A 502 -9.19 4.89 0.52
N ILE A 503 -8.52 4.08 1.35
CA ILE A 503 -8.17 4.44 2.72
C ILE A 503 -7.13 5.57 2.76
N TYR A 504 -6.07 5.51 1.94
CA TYR A 504 -5.07 6.59 1.84
C TYR A 504 -5.73 7.93 1.49
N VAL A 505 -6.62 7.93 0.49
CA VAL A 505 -7.34 9.14 0.06
C VAL A 505 -8.27 9.65 1.16
N ALA A 506 -8.97 8.76 1.86
CA ALA A 506 -9.89 9.13 2.94
C ALA A 506 -9.15 9.78 4.12
N LEU A 507 -8.01 9.21 4.52
CA LEU A 507 -7.18 9.75 5.61
C LEU A 507 -6.54 11.09 5.23
N ASP A 508 -6.03 11.24 4.01
CA ASP A 508 -5.47 12.51 3.52
C ASP A 508 -6.55 13.60 3.43
N LYS A 509 -7.79 13.26 3.03
CA LYS A 509 -8.95 14.19 3.05
C LYS A 509 -9.27 14.68 4.46
N ALA A 510 -9.08 13.83 5.47
CA ALA A 510 -9.24 14.19 6.87
C ALA A 510 -8.03 14.93 7.46
N GLY A 511 -6.94 15.09 6.70
CA GLY A 511 -5.70 15.72 7.15
C GLY A 511 -4.83 14.84 8.03
N LEU A 512 -4.99 13.51 7.96
CA LEU A 512 -4.21 12.53 8.70
C LEU A 512 -3.15 11.92 7.79
N SER A 513 -1.88 12.08 8.13
CA SER A 513 -0.77 11.50 7.37
C SER A 513 -0.36 10.15 7.91
N VAL A 514 -0.18 9.17 7.02
CA VAL A 514 0.27 7.81 7.33
C VAL A 514 1.55 7.51 6.55
N LYS A 515 2.42 6.66 7.12
CA LYS A 515 3.64 6.20 6.45
C LYS A 515 3.35 5.02 5.53
N ASP A 516 2.63 4.02 6.05
CA ASP A 516 2.26 2.82 5.30
C ASP A 516 0.90 2.25 5.74
N ILE A 517 0.19 1.63 4.79
CA ILE A 517 -1.13 1.00 4.97
C ILE A 517 -1.10 -0.29 4.18
N MET A 518 -1.48 -1.37 4.83
CA MET A 518 -1.55 -2.71 4.25
C MET A 518 -2.94 -3.27 4.53
N VAL A 519 -3.66 -3.64 3.47
CA VAL A 519 -4.98 -4.28 3.56
C VAL A 519 -4.86 -5.70 3.02
N SER A 520 -5.03 -6.67 3.90
CA SER A 520 -5.01 -8.08 3.53
C SER A 520 -6.32 -8.76 3.88
N ASN A 521 -6.79 -9.63 3.01
CA ASN A 521 -7.80 -10.61 3.37
C ASN A 521 -7.11 -11.82 4.00
N SER A 522 -7.45 -12.12 5.25
CA SER A 522 -7.03 -13.37 5.89
C SER A 522 -7.64 -14.55 5.14
N ALA A 523 -6.99 -15.72 5.15
CA ALA A 523 -7.48 -16.95 4.51
C ALA A 523 -8.90 -17.37 4.97
N LYS A 524 -9.38 -16.84 6.10
CA LYS A 524 -10.75 -17.03 6.63
C LYS A 524 -11.78 -16.02 6.11
N GLY A 525 -11.40 -15.11 5.20
CA GLY A 525 -12.27 -14.09 4.62
C GLY A 525 -12.44 -12.83 5.49
N ASN A 526 -11.69 -12.69 6.58
CA ASN A 526 -11.76 -11.51 7.44
C ASN A 526 -10.75 -10.47 6.96
N LEU A 527 -11.22 -9.25 6.72
CA LEU A 527 -10.39 -8.11 6.33
C LEU A 527 -9.54 -7.62 7.52
N GLU A 528 -8.23 -7.51 7.32
CA GLU A 528 -7.27 -6.97 8.28
C GLU A 528 -6.55 -5.76 7.65
N VAL A 529 -6.56 -4.63 8.36
CA VAL A 529 -5.93 -3.38 7.94
C VAL A 529 -4.83 -3.02 8.94
N VAL A 530 -3.59 -2.95 8.48
CA VAL A 530 -2.41 -2.58 9.26
C VAL A 530 -1.96 -1.18 8.85
N ILE A 531 -1.71 -0.32 9.84
CA ILE A 531 -1.43 1.10 9.60
C ILE A 531 -0.20 1.50 10.40
N ASN A 532 0.81 2.04 9.72
CA ASN A 532 2.03 2.57 10.32
C ASN A 532 2.02 4.10 10.28
N LYS A 533 2.06 4.74 11.44
CA LYS A 533 2.03 6.20 11.58
C LYS A 533 3.10 6.71 12.54
N LYS A 534 3.45 8.00 12.41
CA LYS A 534 4.29 8.70 13.40
C LYS A 534 3.48 8.99 14.66
N LEU A 535 4.14 8.98 15.83
CA LEU A 535 3.47 9.27 17.09
C LEU A 535 2.94 10.72 17.13
N HIS A 536 1.75 10.90 17.70
CA HIS A 536 1.14 12.22 17.93
C HIS A 536 0.80 12.37 19.42
N PHE A 537 0.96 13.60 19.94
CA PHE A 537 0.82 13.98 21.36
C PHE A 537 -0.57 13.71 22.00
N ASN A 538 -1.58 13.28 21.23
CA ASN A 538 -2.96 13.08 21.71
C ASN A 538 -3.52 11.74 21.16
N GLU A 539 -3.28 10.65 21.89
CA GLU A 539 -3.34 9.28 21.38
C GLU A 539 -4.77 8.74 21.17
N ASP A 540 -5.66 8.91 22.16
CA ASP A 540 -7.02 8.31 22.14
C ASP A 540 -7.95 8.97 21.11
N MET A 541 -7.94 10.31 21.08
CA MET A 541 -8.68 11.12 20.10
C MET A 541 -8.21 10.86 18.66
N CYS A 542 -6.96 10.44 18.48
CA CYS A 542 -6.42 10.09 17.19
C CYS A 542 -6.90 8.69 16.78
N ARG A 543 -6.85 7.71 17.67
CA ARG A 543 -7.27 6.32 17.39
C ARG A 543 -8.73 6.23 16.94
N GLU A 544 -9.65 6.86 17.67
CA GLU A 544 -11.09 6.81 17.31
C GLU A 544 -11.38 7.47 15.96
N LYS A 545 -10.72 8.59 15.65
CA LYS A 545 -10.85 9.25 14.34
C LYS A 545 -10.37 8.35 13.21
N PHE A 546 -9.21 7.71 13.37
CA PHE A 546 -8.69 6.75 12.39
C PHE A 546 -9.69 5.60 12.18
N ILE A 547 -10.17 4.95 13.25
CA ILE A 547 -11.14 3.84 13.14
C ILE A 547 -12.42 4.28 12.42
N SER A 548 -12.96 5.46 12.77
CA SER A 548 -14.19 5.97 12.16
C SER A 548 -14.02 6.24 10.65
N ILE A 549 -12.93 6.90 10.25
CA ILE A 549 -12.68 7.26 8.84
C ILE A 549 -12.45 6.00 8.01
N ILE A 550 -11.69 5.04 8.54
CA ILE A 550 -11.37 3.81 7.82
C ILE A 550 -12.59 2.91 7.71
N SER A 551 -13.41 2.83 8.77
CA SER A 551 -14.68 2.09 8.71
C SER A 551 -15.64 2.70 7.68
N GLU A 552 -15.66 4.02 7.52
CA GLU A 552 -16.45 4.69 6.48
C GLU A 552 -15.90 4.42 5.07
N ALA A 553 -14.58 4.41 4.90
CA ALA A 553 -13.93 4.14 3.62
C ALA A 553 -14.09 2.69 3.15
N VAL A 554 -13.98 1.73 4.07
CA VAL A 554 -14.15 0.29 3.80
C VAL A 554 -15.63 -0.11 3.71
N GLY A 555 -16.53 0.66 4.36
CA GLY A 555 -17.96 0.37 4.41
C GLY A 555 -18.35 -0.70 5.44
N THR A 556 -17.39 -1.21 6.22
CA THR A 556 -17.61 -2.15 7.32
C THR A 556 -17.12 -1.56 8.65
N ARG A 557 -17.74 -1.98 9.75
CA ARG A 557 -17.33 -1.50 11.08
C ARG A 557 -16.07 -2.25 11.51
N LEU A 558 -14.98 -1.52 11.70
CA LEU A 558 -13.71 -2.07 12.16
C LEU A 558 -13.48 -1.81 13.65
N ILE A 559 -12.78 -2.72 14.31
CA ILE A 559 -12.29 -2.60 15.69
C ILE A 559 -10.78 -2.80 15.72
N SER A 560 -10.11 -2.21 16.69
CA SER A 560 -8.66 -2.38 16.83
C SER A 560 -8.34 -3.67 17.59
N LYS A 561 -7.55 -4.54 16.94
CA LYS A 561 -7.10 -5.83 17.47
C LYS A 561 -5.84 -5.68 18.30
N ALA A 562 -4.85 -4.95 17.79
CA ALA A 562 -3.62 -4.64 18.50
C ALA A 562 -3.17 -3.20 18.23
N TYR A 563 -2.39 -2.70 19.19
CA TYR A 563 -1.76 -1.40 19.12
C TYR A 563 -0.35 -1.56 19.66
N ASN A 564 0.64 -1.54 18.76
CA ASN A 564 2.04 -1.72 19.12
C ASN A 564 2.77 -0.39 18.94
N ARG A 565 3.65 -0.08 19.88
CA ARG A 565 4.59 1.04 19.79
C ARG A 565 5.97 0.44 19.60
N ASP A 566 6.58 0.76 18.47
CA ASP A 566 7.94 0.34 18.18
C ASP A 566 8.81 1.59 18.09
N VAL A 567 9.89 1.62 18.86
CA VAL A 567 10.93 2.65 18.75
C VAL A 567 12.00 2.07 17.83
N VAL A 568 12.02 2.53 16.57
CA VAL A 568 12.99 2.09 15.58
C VAL A 568 13.83 3.30 15.18
N GLU A 569 15.14 3.24 15.44
CA GLU A 569 16.13 4.21 14.94
C GLU A 569 15.77 5.69 15.20
N ASP A 570 15.48 6.06 16.45
CA ASP A 570 15.14 7.44 16.88
C ASP A 570 13.84 8.06 16.31
N GLU A 571 13.05 7.34 15.51
CA GLU A 571 11.67 7.72 15.15
C GLU A 571 10.65 6.84 15.90
N GLU A 572 9.78 7.46 16.70
CA GLU A 572 8.68 6.76 17.38
C GLU A 572 7.56 6.43 16.38
N GLU A 573 7.42 5.14 16.05
CA GLU A 573 6.40 4.63 15.15
C GLU A 573 5.30 3.89 15.92
N CYS A 574 4.08 4.02 15.39
CA CYS A 574 2.90 3.43 15.95
C CYS A 574 2.19 2.58 14.90
N THR A 575 1.98 1.32 15.25
CA THR A 575 1.33 0.32 14.40
C THR A 575 -0.06 0.04 14.96
N LEU A 576 -1.09 0.33 14.16
CA LEU A 576 -2.49 0.08 14.48
C LEU A 576 -3.02 -1.03 13.57
N THR A 577 -3.46 -2.14 14.15
CA THR A 577 -4.14 -3.22 13.42
C THR A 577 -5.64 -3.17 13.68
N LEU A 578 -6.41 -3.16 12.58
CA LEU A 578 -7.86 -3.13 12.57
C LEU A 578 -8.40 -4.40 11.92
N VAL A 579 -9.45 -4.97 12.51
CA VAL A 579 -10.17 -6.13 12.00
C VAL A 579 -11.66 -5.87 12.01
N GLU A 580 -12.41 -6.63 11.23
CA GLU A 580 -13.87 -6.57 11.24
C GLU A 580 -14.44 -6.82 12.64
N ALA A 581 -15.43 -6.01 13.03
CA ALA A 581 -16.12 -6.18 14.29
C ALA A 581 -16.91 -7.51 14.28
N GLU A 582 -16.61 -8.38 15.24
CA GLU A 582 -17.37 -9.61 15.43
C GLU A 582 -18.83 -9.28 15.78
N LYS A 583 -19.77 -9.94 15.10
CA LYS A 583 -21.21 -9.73 15.31
C LYS A 583 -21.73 -10.39 16.59
N TYR A 584 -21.06 -11.44 17.07
CA TYR A 584 -21.49 -12.26 18.21
C TYR A 584 -20.28 -12.67 19.03
N ALA A 585 -20.36 -12.52 20.35
CA ALA A 585 -19.38 -13.06 21.28
C ALA A 585 -19.94 -14.36 21.90
N ALA A 586 -19.20 -15.47 21.78
CA ALA A 586 -19.56 -16.73 22.43
C ALA A 586 -18.84 -16.85 23.77
N LEU A 587 -19.58 -17.22 24.82
CA LEU A 587 -19.03 -17.39 26.16
C LEU A 587 -19.22 -18.85 26.58
N THR A 588 -18.12 -19.60 26.63
CA THR A 588 -18.12 -21.03 26.94
C THR A 588 -17.61 -21.26 28.36
N HIS A 589 -18.39 -21.98 29.17
CA HIS A 589 -17.97 -22.46 30.48
C HIS A 589 -17.79 -23.98 30.42
N SER A 590 -16.67 -24.48 30.94
CA SER A 590 -16.43 -25.91 31.14
C SER A 590 -16.22 -26.20 32.62
N ALA A 591 -16.73 -27.35 33.07
CA ALA A 591 -16.44 -27.89 34.39
C ALA A 591 -15.75 -29.24 34.19
N VAL A 592 -14.63 -29.45 34.88
CA VAL A 592 -13.85 -30.69 34.83
C VAL A 592 -13.89 -31.31 36.22
N ALA A 593 -14.30 -32.58 36.30
CA ALA A 593 -14.24 -33.38 37.51
C ALA A 593 -13.12 -34.43 37.38
N THR A 594 -12.27 -34.54 38.39
CA THR A 594 -11.25 -35.58 38.51
C THR A 594 -11.87 -36.87 39.05
N LYS A 595 -11.46 -38.04 38.54
CA LYS A 595 -11.83 -39.34 39.12
C LYS A 595 -11.14 -39.49 40.49
N GLU A 596 -11.95 -39.76 41.52
CA GLU A 596 -11.50 -40.13 42.88
C GLU A 596 -10.75 -41.46 42.92
#